data_AF-A0A2M9KIG4-F1
#
_entry.id   AF-A0A2M9KIG4-F1
#
_cell.length_a   1.000
_cell.length_b   1.000
_cell.length_c   1.000
_cell.angle_alpha   90.00
_cell.angle_beta   90.00
_cell.angle_gamma   90.00
#
_symmetry.space_group_name_H-M   'P 1'
#
loop_
_entity.id
_entity.type
_entity.pdbx_description
1 polymer ?
#
loop_
_entity_poly.entity_id
_entity_poly.type
_entity_poly.pdbx_seq_one_letter_code
_entity_poly.pdbx_strand_id
1 'polypeptide(L)'
;MDTYAYGYGNTGHYARPGTHTSYCGRELMHEPNTPIAARICKACAKAEQIDRVAAGEVAADRAIEGPTLAERAHVRYCLVGAGRRVHYSNNDDTLCGREVTEYDDGSALLKKGTELCAPCGKAAEHRAYARSLAAASPLAAAAVEVAEIVEAVDPRAFLRAAVLREGGEWNVERVTALYDAAGITVDRNTRWGFLLNLAEDEHLLTPFDKRGTFTAIPAAVEEATAFEATTRAVDAVEHAEGTGAQVETVAEAEALYAAALVTEAEADAGTWRGEWIGEQPAALTLFDVEQPAEQGALFTDAAPAEEPTAPVRVRVRFEPAAIERHVAKAAAERIAYRAEMDARKAAEAARYGTPDRAPARRVVEGVIVEHAGSSEGSAPSNATHPDVIAAREVLAGLAVARLTEHHDVSKPTAEEQAVRGYMVEPRGGRRVAVYWLEGGATIRRDTLLHGAALDCLAHRLNSRGWNTEPLRASSLCVFAWRPA
;
A
#
# COMPACT_ATOMS: atom_id res chain seq x y z
N MET A 1 -7.99 -25.19 -1.40
CA MET A 1 -6.55 -25.42 -1.60
C MET A 1 -6.05 -25.97 -0.28
N ASP A 2 -6.01 -27.30 -0.15
CA ASP A 2 -5.75 -27.93 1.14
C ASP A 2 -4.37 -28.58 1.08
N THR A 3 -3.34 -27.81 1.38
CA THR A 3 -2.01 -28.33 1.68
C THR A 3 -1.40 -27.45 2.76
N TYR A 4 -1.84 -27.69 4.00
CA TYR A 4 -1.13 -27.24 5.18
C TYR A 4 0.15 -28.07 5.29
N ALA A 5 1.30 -27.41 5.32
CA ALA A 5 2.58 -28.09 5.48
C ALA A 5 3.21 -27.69 6.81
N TYR A 6 3.81 -28.68 7.46
CA TYR A 6 4.37 -28.56 8.80
C TYR A 6 5.67 -27.75 8.71
N GLY A 7 5.76 -26.68 9.50
CA GLY A 7 7.05 -26.09 9.87
C GLY A 7 7.53 -26.74 11.17
N TYR A 8 8.81 -26.63 11.51
CA TYR A 8 9.33 -27.08 12.81
C TYR A 8 8.49 -26.51 13.99
N GLY A 9 7.65 -27.34 14.63
CA GLY A 9 6.82 -26.99 15.80
C GLY A 9 5.30 -27.17 15.60
N ASN A 10 4.50 -26.90 16.64
CA ASN A 10 3.02 -27.03 16.62
C ASN A 10 2.29 -25.91 15.85
N THR A 11 2.98 -25.15 15.02
CA THR A 11 2.44 -23.98 14.32
C THR A 11 2.38 -24.26 12.83
N GLY A 12 1.19 -24.25 12.24
CA GLY A 12 0.97 -24.41 10.81
C GLY A 12 1.33 -23.14 10.04
N HIS A 13 1.73 -23.31 8.78
CA HIS A 13 2.09 -22.22 7.88
C HIS A 13 1.32 -22.37 6.58
N TYR A 14 0.85 -21.25 6.01
CA TYR A 14 0.24 -21.25 4.69
C TYR A 14 1.32 -21.25 3.61
N ALA A 15 1.17 -22.13 2.63
CA ALA A 15 1.99 -22.17 1.42
C ALA A 15 1.71 -20.96 0.55
N ARG A 16 2.77 -20.33 0.04
CA ARG A 16 2.64 -19.34 -1.02
C ARG A 16 2.25 -20.09 -2.32
N PRO A 17 1.23 -19.63 -3.07
CA PRO A 17 0.79 -20.30 -4.29
C PRO A 17 1.93 -20.56 -5.28
N GLY A 18 2.05 -21.80 -5.75
CA GLY A 18 3.06 -22.19 -6.73
C GLY A 18 4.49 -22.36 -6.18
N THR A 19 4.71 -22.25 -4.87
CA THR A 19 6.03 -22.45 -4.25
C THR A 19 6.00 -23.52 -3.16
N HIS A 20 7.17 -24.07 -2.82
CA HIS A 20 7.39 -24.96 -1.67
C HIS A 20 7.74 -24.17 -0.40
N THR A 21 7.46 -22.87 -0.39
CA THR A 21 7.76 -21.96 0.72
C THR A 21 6.46 -21.40 1.29
N SER A 22 6.45 -21.20 2.59
CA SER A 22 5.37 -20.49 3.27
C SER A 22 5.45 -18.98 3.03
N TYR A 23 4.37 -18.27 3.28
CA TYR A 23 4.35 -16.80 3.23
C TYR A 23 5.39 -16.13 4.15
N CYS A 24 5.78 -16.76 5.26
CA CYS A 24 6.84 -16.24 6.12
C CYS A 24 8.26 -16.71 5.71
N GLY A 25 8.42 -17.24 4.50
CA GLY A 25 9.71 -17.64 3.94
C GLY A 25 10.28 -18.96 4.47
N ARG A 26 9.53 -19.72 5.28
CA ARG A 26 9.97 -21.04 5.75
C ARG A 26 9.68 -22.10 4.70
N GLU A 27 10.64 -22.99 4.48
CA GLU A 27 10.47 -24.17 3.64
C GLU A 27 9.41 -25.10 4.24
N LEU A 28 8.51 -25.59 3.38
CA LEU A 28 7.39 -26.43 3.78
C LEU A 28 7.71 -27.89 3.49
N MET A 29 7.70 -28.74 4.51
CA MET A 29 7.88 -30.19 4.29
C MET A 29 6.58 -30.80 3.77
N HIS A 30 6.66 -31.44 2.60
CA HIS A 30 5.55 -32.14 1.94
C HIS A 30 5.25 -33.50 2.58
N GLU A 31 5.17 -33.58 3.91
CA GLU A 31 4.60 -34.79 4.52
C GLU A 31 3.07 -34.70 4.43
N PRO A 32 2.41 -35.58 3.66
CA PRO A 32 0.97 -35.54 3.50
C PRO A 32 0.29 -35.96 4.81
N ASN A 33 -0.62 -35.14 5.32
CA ASN A 33 -1.59 -35.47 6.36
C ASN A 33 -1.05 -35.65 7.80
N THR A 34 -0.37 -34.64 8.34
CA THR A 34 -0.43 -34.43 9.80
C THR A 34 -1.71 -33.69 10.18
N PRO A 35 -2.32 -34.01 11.34
CA PRO A 35 -3.52 -33.32 11.82
C PRO A 35 -3.28 -31.81 11.92
N ILE A 36 -4.33 -31.03 11.63
CA ILE A 36 -4.30 -29.55 11.60
C ILE A 36 -3.57 -29.02 12.83
N ALA A 37 -2.48 -28.30 12.61
CA ALA A 37 -1.73 -27.65 13.68
C ALA A 37 -2.69 -26.75 14.49
N ALA A 38 -2.62 -26.83 15.82
CA ALA A 38 -3.55 -26.11 16.70
C ALA A 38 -3.47 -24.57 16.57
N ARG A 39 -2.42 -24.05 15.94
CA ARG A 39 -2.21 -22.62 15.69
C ARG A 39 -1.62 -22.41 14.30
N ILE A 40 -2.05 -21.37 13.60
CA ILE A 40 -1.45 -20.93 12.33
C ILE A 40 -0.54 -19.73 12.60
N CYS A 41 0.59 -19.65 11.91
CA CYS A 41 1.50 -18.52 11.97
C CYS A 41 0.77 -17.22 11.55
N LYS A 42 0.72 -16.23 12.44
CA LYS A 42 0.02 -14.94 12.23
C LYS A 42 0.46 -14.23 10.94
N ALA A 43 1.77 -14.24 10.65
CA ALA A 43 2.30 -13.65 9.43
C ALA A 43 1.81 -14.37 8.16
N CYS A 44 1.75 -15.71 8.20
CA CYS A 44 1.23 -16.48 7.07
C CYS A 44 -0.28 -16.27 6.89
N ALA A 45 -1.05 -16.22 7.99
CA ALA A 45 -2.49 -15.99 7.92
C ALA A 45 -2.83 -14.61 7.33
N LYS A 46 -2.13 -13.56 7.76
CA LYS A 46 -2.29 -12.21 7.21
C LYS A 46 -1.97 -12.16 5.72
N ALA A 47 -0.84 -12.76 5.31
CA ALA A 47 -0.42 -12.77 3.92
C ALA A 47 -1.35 -13.59 3.01
N GLU A 48 -1.82 -14.75 3.48
CA GLU A 48 -2.80 -15.56 2.75
C GLU A 48 -4.15 -14.83 2.60
N GLN A 49 -4.60 -14.12 3.63
CA GLN A 49 -5.79 -13.28 3.55
C GLN A 49 -5.64 -12.19 2.49
N ILE A 50 -4.49 -11.50 2.43
CA ILE A 50 -4.19 -10.49 1.41
C ILE A 50 -4.24 -11.11 0.00
N ASP A 51 -3.56 -12.25 -0.21
CA ASP A 51 -3.55 -12.93 -1.51
C ASP A 51 -4.95 -13.43 -1.92
N ARG A 52 -5.76 -13.90 -0.96
CA ARG A 52 -7.13 -14.34 -1.21
C ARG A 52 -8.03 -13.18 -1.63
N VAL A 53 -7.91 -12.02 -0.99
CA VAL A 53 -8.64 -10.80 -1.39
C VAL A 53 -8.20 -10.39 -2.79
N ALA A 54 -6.90 -10.29 -3.06
CA ALA A 54 -6.37 -9.95 -4.37
C ALA A 54 -6.82 -10.93 -5.47
N ALA A 55 -6.84 -12.24 -5.18
CA ALA A 55 -7.34 -13.24 -6.11
C ALA A 55 -8.85 -13.10 -6.37
N GLY A 56 -9.63 -12.77 -5.33
CA GLY A 56 -11.06 -12.47 -5.45
C GLY A 56 -11.33 -11.26 -6.35
N GLU A 57 -10.48 -10.23 -6.26
CA GLU A 57 -10.57 -9.05 -7.11
C GLU A 57 -10.22 -9.32 -8.55
N VAL A 58 -9.11 -10.02 -8.81
CA VAL A 58 -8.74 -10.44 -10.16
C VAL A 58 -9.83 -11.33 -10.79
N ALA A 59 -10.46 -12.19 -9.98
CA ALA A 59 -11.58 -13.00 -10.43
C ALA A 59 -12.82 -12.15 -10.75
N ALA A 60 -13.12 -11.13 -9.93
CA ALA A 60 -14.20 -10.19 -10.16
C ALA A 60 -13.94 -9.30 -11.40
N ASP A 61 -12.70 -8.84 -11.60
CA ASP A 61 -12.27 -8.04 -12.75
C ASP A 61 -12.41 -8.81 -14.07
N ARG A 62 -12.17 -10.12 -14.03
CA ARG A 62 -12.24 -11.01 -15.19
C ARG A 62 -13.63 -11.57 -15.44
N ALA A 63 -14.57 -11.37 -14.51
CA ALA A 63 -15.96 -11.75 -14.73
C ALA A 63 -16.57 -10.78 -15.76
N ILE A 64 -16.80 -11.27 -16.99
CA ILE A 64 -17.40 -10.50 -18.09
C ILE A 64 -18.79 -9.94 -17.70
N GLU A 65 -19.46 -10.58 -16.75
CA GLU A 65 -20.77 -10.20 -16.21
C GLU A 65 -20.70 -9.62 -14.78
N GLY A 66 -19.50 -9.35 -14.26
CA GLY A 66 -19.31 -8.77 -12.92
C GLY A 66 -19.57 -7.26 -12.90
N PRO A 67 -19.80 -6.69 -11.69
CA PRO A 67 -19.90 -5.25 -11.54
C PRO A 67 -18.62 -4.57 -12.03
N THR A 68 -18.78 -3.50 -12.80
CA THR A 68 -17.70 -2.68 -13.31
C THR A 68 -16.87 -2.08 -12.16
N LEU A 69 -15.65 -1.63 -12.46
CA LEU A 69 -14.83 -0.93 -11.46
C LEU A 69 -15.56 0.30 -10.88
N ALA A 70 -16.28 1.04 -11.71
CA ALA A 70 -17.13 2.16 -11.26
C ALA A 70 -18.17 1.71 -10.24
N GLU A 71 -18.90 0.63 -10.51
CA GLU A 71 -19.93 0.11 -9.61
C GLU A 71 -19.33 -0.37 -8.28
N ARG A 72 -18.22 -1.12 -8.32
CA ARG A 72 -17.57 -1.59 -7.09
C ARG A 72 -17.00 -0.45 -6.25
N ALA A 73 -16.47 0.58 -6.90
CA ALA A 73 -15.92 1.76 -6.24
C ALA A 73 -16.98 2.83 -5.90
N HIS A 74 -18.25 2.62 -6.29
CA HIS A 74 -19.32 3.62 -6.19
C HIS A 74 -18.94 4.99 -6.77
N VAL A 75 -18.38 5.00 -7.97
CA VAL A 75 -18.01 6.22 -8.70
C VAL A 75 -18.69 6.28 -10.06
N ARG A 76 -18.90 7.49 -10.56
CA ARG A 76 -19.51 7.77 -11.87
C ARG A 76 -18.43 8.06 -12.90
N TYR A 77 -18.69 7.67 -14.14
CA TYR A 77 -17.88 8.09 -15.28
C TYR A 77 -18.16 9.56 -15.59
N CYS A 78 -17.11 10.30 -15.89
CA CYS A 78 -17.22 11.70 -16.26
C CYS A 78 -16.14 12.12 -17.25
N LEU A 79 -16.38 13.23 -17.93
CA LEU A 79 -15.45 13.87 -18.85
C LEU A 79 -14.93 15.17 -18.23
N VAL A 80 -13.68 15.50 -18.55
CA VAL A 80 -13.02 16.75 -18.13
C VAL A 80 -12.54 17.50 -19.38
N GLY A 81 -12.91 18.77 -19.47
CA GLY A 81 -12.53 19.66 -20.56
C GLY A 81 -12.98 19.12 -21.93
N ALA A 82 -12.04 18.94 -22.86
CA ALA A 82 -12.32 18.47 -24.22
C ALA A 82 -12.63 16.96 -24.35
N GLY A 83 -12.82 16.23 -23.24
CA GLY A 83 -13.31 14.85 -23.25
C GLY A 83 -12.37 13.78 -23.83
N ARG A 84 -11.05 14.03 -23.85
CA ARG A 84 -10.06 13.07 -24.40
C ARG A 84 -9.87 11.81 -23.56
N ARG A 85 -10.23 11.85 -22.28
CA ARG A 85 -10.10 10.74 -21.32
C ARG A 85 -11.35 10.65 -20.46
N VAL A 86 -11.65 9.44 -20.03
CA VAL A 86 -12.71 9.18 -19.06
C VAL A 86 -12.13 9.28 -17.66
N HIS A 87 -12.82 9.99 -16.79
CA HIS A 87 -12.46 10.16 -15.39
C HIS A 87 -13.51 9.45 -14.50
N TYR A 88 -13.12 9.18 -13.27
CA TYR A 88 -14.06 8.79 -12.22
C TYR A 88 -14.30 9.98 -11.30
N SER A 89 -15.53 10.11 -10.83
CA SER A 89 -15.94 11.13 -9.88
C SER A 89 -16.89 10.51 -8.85
N ASN A 90 -16.80 10.98 -7.61
CA ASN A 90 -17.81 10.71 -6.58
C ASN A 90 -18.80 11.89 -6.48
N ASN A 91 -18.28 13.10 -6.62
CA ASN A 91 -18.95 14.39 -6.48
C ASN A 91 -18.58 15.30 -7.67
N ASP A 92 -18.80 16.61 -7.58
CA ASP A 92 -18.54 17.53 -8.70
C ASP A 92 -17.06 17.63 -9.14
N ASP A 93 -16.16 17.00 -8.40
CA ASP A 93 -14.76 16.81 -8.78
C ASP A 93 -14.44 15.36 -9.16
N THR A 94 -13.53 15.22 -10.11
CA THR A 94 -12.92 13.93 -10.43
C THR A 94 -11.99 13.48 -9.31
N LEU A 95 -11.77 12.16 -9.19
CA LEU A 95 -10.81 11.58 -8.24
C LEU A 95 -9.36 12.07 -8.43
N CYS A 96 -9.06 12.74 -9.55
CA CYS A 96 -7.77 13.37 -9.80
C CYS A 96 -7.76 14.89 -9.55
N GLY A 97 -8.78 15.44 -8.89
CA GLY A 97 -8.88 16.85 -8.52
C GLY A 97 -9.13 17.80 -9.71
N ARG A 98 -9.79 17.31 -10.76
CA ARG A 98 -10.21 18.15 -11.89
C ARG A 98 -11.73 18.30 -11.89
N GLU A 99 -12.19 19.49 -12.25
CA GLU A 99 -13.60 19.83 -12.36
C GLU A 99 -14.31 18.97 -13.43
N VAL A 100 -15.46 18.41 -13.07
CA VAL A 100 -16.29 17.60 -13.98
C VAL A 100 -16.99 18.51 -14.99
N THR A 101 -16.85 18.21 -16.28
CA THR A 101 -17.57 18.92 -17.35
C THR A 101 -18.89 18.25 -17.69
N GLU A 102 -18.92 16.91 -17.70
CA GLU A 102 -20.10 16.12 -18.05
C GLU A 102 -20.02 14.75 -17.38
N TYR A 103 -21.17 14.24 -16.92
CA TYR A 103 -21.31 12.86 -16.44
C TYR A 103 -21.83 11.96 -17.55
N ASP A 104 -21.32 10.73 -17.60
CA ASP A 104 -21.70 9.72 -18.60
C ASP A 104 -22.02 8.39 -17.90
N ASP A 105 -22.80 7.53 -18.55
CA ASP A 105 -23.12 6.20 -18.03
C ASP A 105 -21.98 5.18 -18.19
N GLY A 106 -20.87 5.57 -18.81
CA GLY A 106 -19.64 4.79 -18.99
C GLY A 106 -19.69 3.78 -20.12
N SER A 107 -20.89 3.33 -20.48
CA SER A 107 -21.11 2.21 -21.41
C SER A 107 -20.76 2.57 -22.85
N ALA A 108 -20.94 3.85 -23.22
CA ALA A 108 -20.66 4.36 -24.56
C ALA A 108 -19.20 4.81 -24.73
N LEU A 109 -18.59 5.37 -23.68
CA LEU A 109 -17.24 5.92 -23.74
C LEU A 109 -16.16 4.83 -23.77
N LEU A 110 -16.31 3.77 -22.98
CA LEU A 110 -15.35 2.66 -22.97
C LEU A 110 -15.35 1.90 -24.31
N LYS A 111 -16.49 1.82 -25.00
CA LYS A 111 -16.61 1.21 -26.34
C LYS A 111 -15.94 2.04 -27.44
N LYS A 112 -15.76 3.35 -27.24
CA LYS A 112 -15.09 4.25 -28.20
C LYS A 112 -13.56 4.20 -28.12
N GLY A 113 -12.99 3.35 -27.26
CA GLY A 113 -11.54 3.24 -27.06
C GLY A 113 -10.94 4.43 -26.32
N THR A 114 -11.75 5.21 -25.62
CA THR A 114 -11.27 6.31 -24.79
C THR A 114 -10.54 5.74 -23.57
N GLU A 115 -9.29 6.15 -23.37
CA GLU A 115 -8.50 5.72 -22.22
C GLU A 115 -9.05 6.32 -20.92
N LEU A 116 -9.14 5.48 -19.88
CA LEU A 116 -9.38 5.91 -18.51
C LEU A 116 -8.18 6.71 -17.99
N CYS A 117 -8.45 7.78 -17.24
CA CYS A 117 -7.44 8.54 -16.54
C CYS A 117 -6.76 7.65 -15.50
N ALA A 118 -5.47 7.33 -15.69
CA ALA A 118 -4.74 6.40 -14.83
C ALA A 118 -4.80 6.75 -13.32
N PRO A 119 -4.65 8.02 -12.89
CA PRO A 119 -4.87 8.42 -11.50
C PRO A 119 -6.28 8.07 -10.98
N CYS A 120 -7.33 8.34 -11.77
CA CYS A 120 -8.70 8.00 -11.37
C CYS A 120 -8.90 6.48 -11.31
N GLY A 121 -8.33 5.72 -12.26
CA GLY A 121 -8.38 4.25 -12.26
C GLY A 121 -7.79 3.67 -10.97
N LYS A 122 -6.59 4.10 -10.60
CA LYS A 122 -5.93 3.66 -9.37
C LYS A 122 -6.70 4.04 -8.11
N ALA A 123 -7.24 5.26 -8.04
CA ALA A 123 -8.07 5.69 -6.92
C ALA A 123 -9.36 4.86 -6.81
N ALA A 124 -10.00 4.55 -7.93
CA ALA A 124 -11.17 3.67 -7.96
C ALA A 124 -10.83 2.23 -7.54
N GLU A 125 -9.70 1.68 -7.96
CA GLU A 125 -9.21 0.37 -7.50
C GLU A 125 -9.03 0.34 -5.98
N HIS A 126 -8.38 1.35 -5.41
CA HIS A 126 -8.20 1.45 -3.95
C HIS A 126 -9.54 1.51 -3.21
N ARG A 127 -10.53 2.26 -3.72
CA ARG A 127 -11.87 2.33 -3.13
C ARG A 127 -12.64 1.02 -3.25
N ALA A 128 -12.58 0.36 -4.41
CA ALA A 128 -13.17 -0.96 -4.59
C ALA A 128 -12.57 -1.99 -3.62
N TYR A 129 -11.26 -1.95 -3.42
CA TYR A 129 -10.55 -2.79 -2.44
C TYR A 129 -10.96 -2.47 -0.99
N ALA A 130 -11.01 -1.19 -0.63
CA ALA A 130 -11.46 -0.77 0.69
C ALA A 130 -12.88 -1.30 0.96
N ARG A 131 -13.80 -1.13 0.01
CA ARG A 131 -15.18 -1.62 0.12
C ARG A 131 -15.28 -3.15 0.16
N SER A 132 -14.42 -3.86 -0.57
CA SER A 132 -14.38 -5.33 -0.52
C SER A 132 -13.93 -5.82 0.87
N LEU A 133 -12.96 -5.13 1.49
CA LEU A 133 -12.57 -5.37 2.89
C LEU A 133 -13.69 -5.04 3.87
N ALA A 134 -14.39 -3.92 3.68
CA ALA A 134 -15.54 -3.54 4.49
C ALA A 134 -16.65 -4.60 4.48
N ALA A 135 -16.97 -5.15 3.30
CA ALA A 135 -17.94 -6.23 3.20
C ALA A 135 -17.52 -7.51 3.94
N ALA A 136 -16.22 -7.71 4.17
CA ALA A 136 -15.67 -8.88 4.85
C ALA A 136 -15.64 -8.76 6.39
N SER A 137 -15.77 -7.54 6.95
CA SER A 137 -15.69 -7.31 8.40
C SER A 137 -16.45 -6.06 8.84
N PRO A 138 -17.30 -6.11 9.89
CA PRO A 138 -17.97 -4.93 10.43
C PRO A 138 -17.03 -3.80 10.84
N LEU A 139 -15.85 -4.13 11.37
CA LEU A 139 -14.83 -3.13 11.74
C LEU A 139 -14.23 -2.46 10.50
N ALA A 140 -13.95 -3.24 9.46
CA ALA A 140 -13.49 -2.68 8.19
C ALA A 140 -14.60 -1.84 7.52
N ALA A 141 -15.88 -2.18 7.71
CA ALA A 141 -16.99 -1.36 7.25
C ALA A 141 -17.02 0.00 7.95
N ALA A 142 -16.85 0.04 9.26
CA ALA A 142 -16.74 1.28 10.02
C ALA A 142 -15.52 2.12 9.59
N ALA A 143 -14.36 1.48 9.36
CA ALA A 143 -13.16 2.17 8.88
C ALA A 143 -13.34 2.77 7.47
N VAL A 144 -14.04 2.08 6.56
CA VAL A 144 -14.35 2.60 5.23
C VAL A 144 -15.36 3.73 5.28
N GLU A 145 -16.40 3.61 6.10
CA GLU A 145 -17.36 4.69 6.32
C GLU A 145 -16.66 5.95 6.82
N VAL A 146 -15.77 5.81 7.81
CA VAL A 146 -14.95 6.89 8.34
C VAL A 146 -14.00 7.46 7.26
N ALA A 147 -13.33 6.61 6.47
CA ALA A 147 -12.45 7.06 5.40
C ALA A 147 -13.21 7.80 4.29
N GLU A 148 -14.43 7.37 3.95
CA GLU A 148 -15.31 8.06 3.00
C GLU A 148 -15.79 9.40 3.54
N ILE A 149 -16.07 9.49 4.85
CA ILE A 149 -16.35 10.76 5.51
C ILE A 149 -15.12 11.66 5.47
N VAL A 150 -13.92 11.17 5.79
CA VAL A 150 -12.66 11.94 5.75
C VAL A 150 -12.32 12.37 4.32
N GLU A 151 -12.51 11.52 3.31
CA GLU A 151 -12.27 11.86 1.90
C GLU A 151 -13.32 12.84 1.36
N ALA A 152 -14.56 12.81 1.90
CA ALA A 152 -15.56 13.83 1.67
C ALA A 152 -15.24 15.15 2.41
N VAL A 153 -14.47 15.11 3.50
CA VAL A 153 -13.86 16.30 4.08
C VAL A 153 -12.70 16.74 3.19
N ASP A 154 -13.06 17.53 2.18
CA ASP A 154 -12.16 18.26 1.29
C ASP A 154 -10.95 18.82 2.08
N PRO A 155 -9.70 18.72 1.60
CA PRO A 155 -8.59 19.49 2.12
C PRO A 155 -8.93 20.98 2.33
N ARG A 156 -9.83 21.57 1.52
CA ARG A 156 -10.44 22.88 1.82
C ARG A 156 -11.23 22.88 3.10
N ALA A 157 -12.09 21.88 3.35
CA ALA A 157 -12.86 21.74 4.58
C ALA A 157 -11.96 21.54 5.81
N PHE A 158 -10.86 20.79 5.70
CA PHE A 158 -9.83 20.70 6.75
C PHE A 158 -9.19 22.06 7.02
N LEU A 159 -8.70 22.73 5.97
CA LEU A 159 -8.07 24.05 6.07
C LEU A 159 -9.05 25.09 6.60
N ARG A 160 -10.31 25.03 6.16
CA ARG A 160 -11.45 25.83 6.64
C ARG A 160 -11.66 25.60 8.13
N ALA A 161 -11.90 24.36 8.57
CA ALA A 161 -12.11 24.03 9.98
C ALA A 161 -10.95 24.53 10.86
N ALA A 162 -9.71 24.37 10.39
CA ALA A 162 -8.55 24.84 11.11
C ALA A 162 -8.48 26.38 11.17
N VAL A 163 -8.72 27.07 10.05
CA VAL A 163 -8.78 28.55 9.99
C VAL A 163 -9.80 29.11 10.98
N LEU A 164 -10.95 28.45 11.05
CA LEU A 164 -12.09 28.85 11.84
C LEU A 164 -11.89 28.60 13.34
N ARG A 165 -11.32 27.43 13.69
CA ARG A 165 -11.00 27.05 15.07
C ARG A 165 -9.95 27.96 15.70
N GLU A 166 -8.89 28.24 14.96
CA GLU A 166 -7.75 28.97 15.48
C GLU A 166 -8.01 30.48 15.59
N GLY A 167 -8.90 31.02 14.74
CA GLY A 167 -9.28 32.42 14.74
C GLY A 167 -8.10 33.41 14.70
N GLY A 168 -8.40 34.68 14.95
CA GLY A 168 -7.39 35.73 15.06
C GLY A 168 -6.54 35.93 13.79
N GLU A 169 -5.36 36.53 13.97
CA GLU A 169 -4.49 36.95 12.88
C GLU A 169 -3.72 35.77 12.25
N TRP A 170 -3.77 35.67 10.92
CA TRP A 170 -3.04 34.68 10.12
C TRP A 170 -1.87 35.33 9.40
N ASN A 171 -0.69 34.72 9.51
CA ASN A 171 0.52 35.11 8.78
C ASN A 171 1.10 33.94 7.97
N VAL A 172 2.12 34.21 7.15
CA VAL A 172 2.74 33.21 6.25
C VAL A 172 3.23 31.98 6.98
N GLU A 173 3.83 32.14 8.15
CA GLU A 173 4.37 31.03 8.94
C GLU A 173 3.25 30.13 9.45
N ARG A 174 2.17 30.72 9.95
CA ARG A 174 1.00 29.99 10.48
C ARG A 174 0.29 29.18 9.40
N VAL A 175 0.14 29.74 8.20
CA VAL A 175 -0.40 29.03 7.04
C VAL A 175 0.54 27.94 6.56
N THR A 176 1.84 28.20 6.58
CA THR A 176 2.84 27.18 6.20
C THR A 176 2.75 26.00 7.14
N ALA A 177 2.70 26.23 8.45
CA ALA A 177 2.51 25.21 9.46
C ALA A 177 1.18 24.44 9.29
N LEU A 178 0.10 25.14 8.93
CA LEU A 178 -1.19 24.52 8.67
C LEU A 178 -1.16 23.54 7.47
N TYR A 179 -0.53 23.95 6.37
CA TYR A 179 -0.39 23.10 5.18
C TYR A 179 0.55 21.91 5.45
N ASP A 180 1.61 22.13 6.22
CA ASP A 180 2.53 21.07 6.60
C ASP A 180 1.85 20.07 7.54
N ALA A 181 1.01 20.53 8.48
CA ALA A 181 0.19 19.68 9.33
C ALA A 181 -0.88 18.91 8.54
N ALA A 182 -1.42 19.50 7.47
CA ALA A 182 -2.33 18.83 6.54
C ALA A 182 -1.61 17.85 5.58
N GLY A 183 -0.27 17.79 5.59
CA GLY A 183 0.51 17.02 4.63
C GLY A 183 0.45 17.55 3.18
N ILE A 184 -0.03 18.79 2.97
CA ILE A 184 -0.24 19.36 1.64
C ILE A 184 1.04 20.04 1.16
N THR A 185 1.70 19.42 0.19
CA THR A 185 2.96 19.95 -0.36
C THR A 185 2.70 20.81 -1.61
N VAL A 186 2.45 22.11 -1.41
CA VAL A 186 2.39 23.11 -2.50
C VAL A 186 3.34 24.28 -2.22
N ASP A 187 3.77 25.00 -3.25
CA ASP A 187 4.68 26.14 -3.06
C ASP A 187 4.03 27.27 -2.27
N ARG A 188 4.86 28.10 -1.64
CA ARG A 188 4.43 29.19 -0.76
C ARG A 188 3.37 30.12 -1.36
N ASN A 189 3.48 30.46 -2.65
CA ASN A 189 2.53 31.39 -3.28
C ASN A 189 1.19 30.71 -3.53
N THR A 190 1.22 29.41 -3.88
CA THR A 190 0.02 28.59 -4.04
C THR A 190 -0.71 28.39 -2.71
N ARG A 191 0.02 28.15 -1.60
CA ARG A 191 -0.57 28.06 -0.24
C ARG A 191 -1.35 29.33 0.11
N TRP A 192 -0.75 30.49 -0.18
CA TRP A 192 -1.31 31.79 0.15
C TRP A 192 -2.50 32.15 -0.75
N GLY A 193 -2.41 31.89 -2.06
CA GLY A 193 -3.50 32.11 -3.01
C GLY A 193 -4.72 31.24 -2.71
N PHE A 194 -4.51 29.99 -2.29
CA PHE A 194 -5.61 29.08 -1.95
C PHE A 194 -6.37 29.52 -0.70
N LEU A 195 -5.66 30.02 0.32
CA LEU A 195 -6.28 30.57 1.53
C LEU A 195 -7.03 31.89 1.27
N LEU A 196 -6.49 32.73 0.39
CA LEU A 196 -7.18 33.94 -0.07
C LEU A 196 -8.47 33.59 -0.79
N ASN A 197 -8.43 32.63 -1.72
CA ASN A 197 -9.62 32.17 -2.42
C ASN A 197 -10.64 31.53 -1.45
N LEU A 198 -10.19 30.70 -0.51
CA LEU A 198 -11.06 30.11 0.51
C LEU A 198 -11.73 31.18 1.39
N ALA A 199 -10.99 32.24 1.73
CA ALA A 199 -11.50 33.35 2.50
C ALA A 199 -12.48 34.24 1.73
N GLU A 200 -12.21 34.46 0.43
CA GLU A 200 -13.05 35.26 -0.47
C GLU A 200 -14.34 34.54 -0.85
N ASP A 201 -14.25 33.25 -1.23
CA ASP A 201 -15.38 32.43 -1.68
C ASP A 201 -16.42 32.22 -0.57
N GLU A 202 -15.97 32.15 0.69
CA GLU A 202 -16.84 31.79 1.82
C GLU A 202 -17.07 32.92 2.83
N HIS A 203 -16.59 34.13 2.53
CA HIS A 203 -16.70 35.31 3.41
C HIS A 203 -16.16 35.10 4.83
N LEU A 204 -15.22 34.17 5.01
CA LEU A 204 -14.74 33.78 6.34
C LEU A 204 -13.88 34.85 7.01
N LEU A 205 -13.31 35.77 6.23
CA LEU A 205 -12.39 36.81 6.69
C LEU A 205 -12.85 38.19 6.19
N THR A 206 -12.83 39.21 7.06
CA THR A 206 -13.06 40.61 6.66
C THR A 206 -11.80 41.20 5.99
N PRO A 207 -11.92 42.02 4.93
CA PRO A 207 -10.77 42.46 4.15
C PRO A 207 -9.85 43.48 4.86
N PHE A 208 -8.55 43.14 4.85
CA PHE A 208 -7.32 43.94 4.88
C PHE A 208 -7.14 45.10 5.87
N ASP A 209 -6.24 44.86 6.83
CA ASP A 209 -5.17 45.80 7.20
C ASP A 209 -3.96 45.57 6.24
N LYS A 210 -3.20 46.62 5.90
CA LYS A 210 -2.06 46.57 4.93
C LYS A 210 -0.87 45.68 5.34
N ARG A 211 -0.95 44.96 6.45
CA ARG A 211 0.10 44.12 7.05
C ARG A 211 -0.18 42.63 6.90
N GLY A 212 -1.30 42.24 6.27
CA GLY A 212 -1.55 40.85 5.87
C GLY A 212 -2.09 39.95 6.97
N THR A 213 -2.93 40.49 7.87
CA THR A 213 -3.63 39.74 8.91
C THR A 213 -5.14 39.68 8.65
N PHE A 214 -5.77 38.58 9.04
CA PHE A 214 -7.20 38.29 8.85
C PHE A 214 -7.88 37.96 10.19
N THR A 215 -9.21 37.83 10.26
CA THR A 215 -9.93 37.42 11.49
C THR A 215 -11.17 36.57 11.13
N ALA A 216 -11.34 35.40 11.77
CA ALA A 216 -12.43 34.46 11.49
C ALA A 216 -13.77 34.83 12.18
N ILE A 217 -14.90 34.43 11.58
CA ILE A 217 -16.28 34.74 12.04
C ILE A 217 -16.87 33.57 12.88
N PRO A 218 -17.70 33.81 13.93
CA PRO A 218 -18.15 32.79 14.89
C PRO A 218 -19.00 31.60 14.40
N ALA A 219 -19.73 31.71 13.28
CA ALA A 219 -20.62 30.63 12.76
C ALA A 219 -19.89 29.33 12.37
N ALA A 220 -18.57 29.39 12.44
CA ALA A 220 -17.61 28.46 11.92
C ALA A 220 -17.06 27.46 12.94
N VAL A 221 -17.31 27.70 14.23
CA VAL A 221 -16.80 26.89 15.33
C VAL A 221 -17.55 25.55 15.43
N GLU A 222 -18.84 25.52 15.09
CA GLU A 222 -19.65 24.29 15.16
C GLU A 222 -19.18 23.24 14.14
N GLU A 223 -18.85 23.62 12.91
CA GLU A 223 -18.33 22.69 11.89
C GLU A 223 -16.97 22.11 12.28
N ALA A 224 -16.08 22.92 12.89
CA ALA A 224 -14.78 22.44 13.35
C ALA A 224 -14.91 21.36 14.44
N THR A 225 -15.91 21.47 15.33
CA THR A 225 -16.13 20.44 16.37
C THR A 225 -16.60 19.10 15.80
N ALA A 226 -17.40 19.12 14.73
CA ALA A 226 -17.84 17.89 14.05
C ALA A 226 -16.67 17.18 13.36
N PHE A 227 -15.74 17.95 12.78
CA PHE A 227 -14.53 17.40 12.19
C PHE A 227 -13.61 16.76 13.23
N GLU A 228 -13.36 17.42 14.37
CA GLU A 228 -12.53 16.88 15.45
C GLU A 228 -13.09 15.58 16.04
N ALA A 229 -14.42 15.48 16.17
CA ALA A 229 -15.07 14.25 16.60
C ALA A 229 -14.80 13.09 15.61
N THR A 230 -14.84 13.37 14.31
CA THR A 230 -14.57 12.38 13.27
C THR A 230 -13.11 11.91 13.29
N THR A 231 -12.16 12.84 13.35
CA THR A 231 -10.73 12.49 13.40
C THR A 231 -10.40 11.64 14.63
N ARG A 232 -10.98 11.99 15.80
CA ARG A 232 -10.80 11.20 17.03
C ARG A 232 -11.36 9.78 16.90
N ALA A 233 -12.48 9.62 16.22
CA ALA A 233 -13.04 8.30 15.94
C ALA A 233 -12.12 7.45 15.05
N VAL A 234 -11.45 8.06 14.05
CA VAL A 234 -10.46 7.38 13.19
C VAL A 234 -9.30 6.85 14.04
N ASP A 235 -8.64 7.74 14.79
CA ASP A 235 -7.48 7.41 15.62
C ASP A 235 -7.81 6.30 16.63
N ALA A 236 -9.03 6.35 17.17
CA ALA A 236 -9.51 5.36 18.11
C ALA A 236 -9.70 3.96 17.49
N VAL A 237 -10.26 3.88 16.28
CA VAL A 237 -10.40 2.62 15.54
C VAL A 237 -9.02 2.06 15.17
N GLU A 238 -8.12 2.89 14.65
CA GLU A 238 -6.75 2.46 14.33
C GLU A 238 -6.00 1.92 15.55
N HIS A 239 -6.14 2.58 16.71
CA HIS A 239 -5.55 2.13 17.96
C HIS A 239 -6.13 0.78 18.44
N ALA A 240 -7.45 0.60 18.34
CA ALA A 240 -8.09 -0.68 18.67
C ALA A 240 -7.61 -1.83 17.78
N GLU A 241 -7.43 -1.58 16.47
CA GLU A 241 -6.84 -2.56 15.54
C GLU A 241 -5.38 -2.88 15.87
N GLY A 242 -4.57 -1.87 16.16
CA GLY A 242 -3.16 -2.02 16.50
C GLY A 242 -2.94 -2.87 17.76
N THR A 243 -3.83 -2.73 18.75
CA THR A 243 -3.80 -3.50 20.00
C THR A 243 -4.45 -4.89 19.88
N GLY A 244 -5.17 -5.15 18.78
CA GLY A 244 -5.93 -6.39 18.57
C GLY A 244 -7.17 -6.48 19.47
N ALA A 245 -7.64 -5.35 19.99
CA ALA A 245 -8.86 -5.29 20.78
C ALA A 245 -10.07 -5.69 19.91
N GLN A 246 -10.96 -6.49 20.47
CA GLN A 246 -12.23 -6.83 19.83
C GLN A 246 -13.24 -5.73 20.23
N VAL A 247 -13.30 -4.66 19.44
CA VAL A 247 -14.32 -3.60 19.59
C VAL A 247 -15.38 -3.79 18.50
N GLU A 248 -16.65 -3.73 18.89
CA GLU A 248 -17.81 -3.91 18.00
C GLU A 248 -18.36 -2.56 17.51
N THR A 249 -18.02 -1.47 18.18
CA THR A 249 -18.51 -0.12 17.85
C THR A 249 -17.40 0.94 17.93
N VAL A 250 -17.61 2.06 17.21
CA VAL A 250 -16.72 3.24 17.29
C VAL A 250 -16.67 3.80 18.71
N ALA A 251 -17.78 3.83 19.44
CA ALA A 251 -17.83 4.30 20.82
C ALA A 251 -16.95 3.45 21.76
N GLU A 252 -16.88 2.14 21.55
CA GLU A 252 -15.97 1.25 22.29
C GLU A 252 -14.51 1.50 21.93
N ALA A 253 -14.21 1.74 20.65
CA ALA A 253 -12.88 2.13 20.20
C ALA A 253 -12.45 3.45 20.83
N GLU A 254 -13.33 4.47 20.83
CA GLU A 254 -13.08 5.78 21.45
C GLU A 254 -12.86 5.67 22.96
N ALA A 255 -13.64 4.84 23.66
CA ALA A 255 -13.45 4.60 25.09
C ALA A 255 -12.09 3.93 25.38
N LEU A 256 -11.69 2.97 24.55
CA LEU A 256 -10.40 2.29 24.67
C LEU A 256 -9.24 3.26 24.39
N TYR A 257 -9.35 4.08 23.35
CA TYR A 257 -8.37 5.10 23.00
C TYR A 257 -8.25 6.18 24.06
N ALA A 258 -9.36 6.64 24.64
CA ALA A 258 -9.35 7.58 25.75
C ALA A 258 -8.64 7.00 26.99
N ALA A 259 -8.84 5.72 27.30
CA ALA A 259 -8.13 5.05 28.39
C ALA A 259 -6.62 4.94 28.12
N ALA A 260 -6.22 4.71 26.86
CA ALA A 260 -4.81 4.70 26.47
C ALA A 260 -4.15 6.08 26.64
N LEU A 261 -4.82 7.16 26.20
CA LEU A 261 -4.32 8.53 26.35
C LEU A 261 -4.18 8.96 27.81
N VAL A 262 -5.11 8.54 28.68
CA VAL A 262 -4.98 8.78 30.14
C VAL A 262 -3.77 8.06 30.70
N THR A 263 -3.53 6.80 30.28
CA THR A 263 -2.38 6.02 30.73
C THR A 263 -1.05 6.63 30.28
N GLU A 264 -0.98 7.17 29.06
CA GLU A 264 0.19 7.87 28.53
C GLU A 264 0.43 9.20 29.27
N ALA A 265 -0.62 10.00 29.49
CA ALA A 265 -0.52 11.23 30.27
C ALA A 265 -0.10 10.98 31.72
N GLU A 266 -0.58 9.90 32.35
CA GLU A 266 -0.15 9.49 33.70
C GLU A 266 1.29 8.97 33.73
N ALA A 267 1.75 8.31 32.65
CA ALA A 267 3.13 7.88 32.52
C ALA A 267 4.08 9.07 32.31
N ASP A 268 3.68 10.05 31.49
CA ASP A 268 4.47 11.25 31.15
C ASP A 268 4.48 12.29 32.28
N ALA A 269 3.44 12.35 33.10
CA ALA A 269 3.40 13.19 34.30
C ALA A 269 4.41 12.76 35.38
N GLY A 270 5.16 11.67 35.15
CA GLY A 270 6.04 11.07 36.14
C GLY A 270 5.20 10.38 37.19
N THR A 271 5.55 9.12 37.50
CA THR A 271 4.92 8.39 38.59
C THR A 271 4.84 9.27 39.85
N TRP A 272 3.63 9.50 40.35
CA TRP A 272 3.25 10.22 41.58
C TRP A 272 4.05 9.88 42.86
N ARG A 273 5.01 8.96 42.78
CA ARG A 273 5.97 8.62 43.83
C ARG A 273 7.14 9.61 43.94
N GLY A 274 7.37 10.47 42.95
CA GLY A 274 8.47 11.45 42.98
C GLY A 274 8.20 12.67 43.87
N GLU A 275 7.00 13.24 43.82
CA GLU A 275 6.69 14.48 44.57
C GLU A 275 6.11 14.27 45.98
N TRP A 276 5.53 13.10 46.28
CA TRP A 276 4.98 12.85 47.62
C TRP A 276 6.08 12.50 48.65
N ILE A 277 7.22 11.95 48.23
CA ILE A 277 8.41 11.86 49.10
C ILE A 277 9.16 13.17 48.95
N GLY A 278 8.60 14.22 49.56
CA GLY A 278 9.19 15.54 49.55
C GLY A 278 10.65 15.48 49.94
N GLU A 279 11.49 16.04 49.09
CA GLU A 279 12.80 16.58 49.45
C GLU A 279 12.54 17.66 50.52
N GLN A 280 12.42 17.24 51.77
CA GLN A 280 12.30 18.19 52.88
C GLN A 280 13.64 18.90 53.02
N PRO A 281 13.66 20.25 53.03
CA PRO A 281 14.88 20.98 53.34
C PRO A 281 15.40 20.52 54.71
N ALA A 282 16.69 20.20 54.76
CA ALA A 282 17.41 19.67 55.93
C ALA A 282 17.49 20.71 57.07
N ALA A 283 16.37 21.08 57.66
CA ALA A 283 16.27 22.00 58.77
C ALA A 283 15.52 21.37 59.93
N LEU A 284 16.30 21.06 60.97
CA LEU A 284 15.90 20.76 62.35
C LEU A 284 14.98 19.52 62.50
N THR A 285 15.61 18.38 62.73
CA THR A 285 14.98 17.16 63.24
C THR A 285 14.22 17.47 64.53
N LEU A 286 12.89 17.45 64.46
CA LEU A 286 12.02 17.66 65.63
C LEU A 286 11.96 16.45 66.57
N PHE A 287 12.55 15.32 66.17
CA PHE A 287 12.68 14.10 66.97
C PHE A 287 14.03 13.44 66.70
N ASP A 288 14.82 13.19 67.75
CA ASP A 288 15.93 12.26 67.71
C ASP A 288 15.37 10.85 67.60
N VAL A 289 15.35 10.31 66.39
CA VAL A 289 15.04 8.90 66.16
C VAL A 289 16.33 8.13 66.44
N GLU A 290 16.42 7.48 67.60
CA GLU A 290 17.41 6.45 67.85
C GLU A 290 17.31 5.41 66.72
N GLN A 291 18.44 5.16 66.03
CA GLN A 291 18.48 4.20 64.93
C GLN A 291 17.89 2.85 65.38
N PRO A 292 16.80 2.37 64.77
CA PRO A 292 16.35 1.03 65.06
C PRO A 292 17.37 0.05 64.47
N ALA A 293 17.96 -0.74 65.35
CA ALA A 293 18.44 -2.05 64.99
C ALA A 293 17.34 -2.81 64.21
N GLU A 294 17.73 -3.41 63.10
CA GLU A 294 17.08 -4.55 62.46
C GLU A 294 15.64 -4.37 61.92
N GLN A 295 15.42 -3.43 60.99
CA GLN A 295 14.27 -3.48 60.05
C GLN A 295 14.66 -3.90 58.62
N GLY A 296 15.76 -4.64 58.47
CA GLY A 296 16.26 -5.16 57.19
C GLY A 296 15.92 -6.62 56.87
N ALA A 297 15.03 -7.28 57.61
CA ALA A 297 14.81 -8.73 57.50
C ALA A 297 13.55 -9.18 56.74
N LEU A 298 12.81 -8.27 56.08
CA LEU A 298 11.57 -8.62 55.36
C LEU A 298 11.71 -8.70 53.83
N PHE A 299 12.88 -8.40 53.28
CA PHE A 299 13.18 -8.55 51.85
C PHE A 299 14.51 -9.27 51.67
N THR A 300 14.53 -10.56 51.99
CA THR A 300 15.60 -11.44 51.50
C THR A 300 15.33 -11.76 50.03
N ASP A 301 16.32 -11.49 49.17
CA ASP A 301 16.42 -11.82 47.73
C ASP A 301 16.42 -13.34 47.42
N ALA A 302 15.65 -14.13 48.17
CA ALA A 302 15.64 -15.58 48.10
C ALA A 302 14.22 -16.18 48.02
N ALA A 303 13.30 -15.50 47.33
CA ALA A 303 12.09 -16.13 46.82
C ALA A 303 12.20 -16.22 45.29
N PRO A 304 12.30 -17.41 44.69
CA PRO A 304 12.24 -17.53 43.24
C PRO A 304 10.88 -17.01 42.79
N ALA A 305 10.88 -16.09 41.84
CA ALA A 305 9.67 -15.67 41.16
C ALA A 305 8.95 -16.92 40.64
N GLU A 306 7.75 -17.20 41.15
CA GLU A 306 6.84 -18.16 40.53
C GLU A 306 6.48 -17.59 39.16
N GLU A 307 7.24 -18.02 38.15
CA GLU A 307 6.79 -17.96 36.76
C GLU A 307 5.37 -18.52 36.69
N PRO A 308 4.43 -17.88 35.98
CA PRO A 308 3.10 -18.44 35.74
C PRO A 308 3.26 -19.79 35.02
N THR A 309 3.29 -20.85 35.83
CA THR A 309 3.55 -22.24 35.45
C THR A 309 2.30 -22.86 34.86
N ALA A 310 1.87 -22.35 33.71
CA ALA A 310 1.32 -23.12 32.59
C ALA A 310 0.56 -22.18 31.63
N PRO A 311 0.75 -22.31 30.30
CA PRO A 311 -0.15 -21.68 29.35
C PRO A 311 -1.58 -22.17 29.62
N VAL A 312 -2.56 -21.25 29.64
CA VAL A 312 -3.99 -21.59 29.66
C VAL A 312 -4.29 -22.47 28.45
N ARG A 313 -4.37 -23.78 28.67
CA ARG A 313 -4.68 -24.78 27.64
C ARG A 313 -6.20 -24.88 27.54
N VAL A 314 -6.79 -24.12 26.63
CA VAL A 314 -8.19 -24.30 26.24
C VAL A 314 -8.31 -25.65 25.52
N ARG A 315 -8.78 -26.67 26.23
CA ARG A 315 -9.11 -27.97 25.63
C ARG A 315 -10.48 -27.86 24.98
N VAL A 316 -10.50 -27.48 23.71
CA VAL A 316 -11.71 -27.60 22.90
C VAL A 316 -11.94 -29.09 22.62
N ARG A 317 -13.03 -29.63 23.16
CA ARG A 317 -13.48 -30.99 22.84
C ARG A 317 -14.56 -30.88 21.78
N PHE A 318 -14.25 -31.38 20.59
CA PHE A 318 -15.26 -31.62 19.57
C PHE A 318 -15.78 -33.05 19.74
N GLU A 319 -17.10 -33.19 19.72
CA GLU A 319 -17.72 -34.51 19.67
C GLU A 319 -17.32 -35.19 18.35
N PRO A 320 -16.72 -36.39 18.34
CA PRO A 320 -16.29 -37.05 17.10
C PRO A 320 -17.40 -37.16 16.06
N ALA A 321 -18.63 -37.39 16.49
CA ALA A 321 -19.80 -37.42 15.63
C ALA A 321 -20.08 -36.07 14.94
N ALA A 322 -19.75 -34.94 15.56
CA ALA A 322 -19.87 -33.62 14.92
C ALA A 322 -18.84 -33.47 13.79
N ILE A 323 -17.60 -33.92 14.01
CA ILE A 323 -16.55 -33.91 12.99
C ILE A 323 -16.97 -34.75 11.79
N GLU A 324 -17.48 -35.97 12.03
CA GLU A 324 -17.95 -36.85 10.95
C GLU A 324 -19.10 -36.23 10.15
N ARG A 325 -20.06 -35.58 10.81
CA ARG A 325 -21.14 -34.83 10.13
C ARG A 325 -20.59 -33.70 9.25
N HIS A 326 -19.61 -32.95 9.74
CA HIS A 326 -18.99 -31.87 8.96
C HIS A 326 -18.19 -32.40 7.77
N VAL A 327 -17.46 -33.51 7.93
CA VAL A 327 -16.73 -34.17 6.83
C VAL A 327 -17.69 -34.69 5.77
N ALA A 328 -18.79 -35.34 6.18
CA ALA A 328 -19.82 -35.83 5.27
C ALA A 328 -20.48 -34.68 4.49
N LYS A 329 -20.81 -33.57 5.17
CA LYS A 329 -21.35 -32.36 4.52
C LYS A 329 -20.38 -31.79 3.49
N ALA A 330 -19.11 -31.60 3.87
CA ALA A 330 -18.09 -31.08 2.96
C ALA A 330 -17.85 -32.00 1.74
N ALA A 331 -17.94 -33.32 1.92
CA ALA A 331 -17.86 -34.27 0.81
C ALA A 331 -19.05 -34.15 -0.15
N ALA A 332 -20.27 -34.00 0.38
CA ALA A 332 -21.47 -33.79 -0.43
C ALA A 332 -21.41 -32.47 -1.22
N GLU A 333 -20.96 -31.39 -0.59
CA GLU A 333 -20.79 -30.08 -1.24
C GLU A 333 -19.75 -30.13 -2.37
N ARG A 334 -18.63 -30.84 -2.18
CA ARG A 334 -17.63 -31.02 -3.25
C ARG A 334 -18.17 -31.80 -4.45
N ILE A 335 -19.03 -32.80 -4.21
CA ILE A 335 -19.67 -33.57 -5.29
C ILE A 335 -20.65 -32.67 -6.04
N ALA A 336 -21.49 -31.90 -5.32
CA ALA A 336 -22.44 -30.97 -5.92
C ALA A 336 -21.73 -29.91 -6.78
N TYR A 337 -20.64 -29.31 -6.26
CA TYR A 337 -19.87 -28.32 -6.99
C TYR A 337 -19.22 -28.86 -8.28
N ARG A 338 -18.70 -30.10 -8.25
CA ARG A 338 -18.16 -30.74 -9.47
C ARG A 338 -19.25 -30.95 -10.51
N ALA A 339 -20.43 -31.42 -10.10
CA ALA A 339 -21.56 -31.60 -11.00
C ALA A 339 -22.02 -30.28 -11.63
N GLU A 340 -22.06 -29.18 -10.85
CA GLU A 340 -22.37 -27.84 -11.36
C GLU A 340 -21.33 -27.36 -12.38
N MET A 341 -20.04 -27.52 -12.08
CA MET A 341 -18.95 -27.12 -12.97
C MET A 341 -18.93 -27.91 -14.27
N ASP A 342 -19.22 -29.21 -14.22
CA ASP A 342 -19.34 -30.05 -15.40
C ASP A 342 -20.56 -29.68 -16.24
N ALA A 343 -21.70 -29.37 -15.60
CA ALA A 343 -22.88 -28.85 -16.28
C ALA A 343 -22.60 -27.50 -16.97
N ARG A 344 -21.87 -26.59 -16.31
CA ARG A 344 -21.46 -25.30 -16.88
C ARG A 344 -20.55 -25.48 -18.09
N LYS A 345 -19.54 -26.36 -18.00
CA LYS A 345 -18.66 -26.69 -19.13
C LYS A 345 -19.42 -27.32 -20.29
N ALA A 346 -20.38 -28.19 -20.01
CA ALA A 346 -21.22 -28.79 -21.04
C ALA A 346 -22.10 -27.74 -21.73
N ALA A 347 -22.68 -26.80 -20.97
CA ALA A 347 -23.45 -25.69 -21.52
C ALA A 347 -22.59 -24.73 -22.36
N GLU A 348 -21.36 -24.45 -21.92
CA GLU A 348 -20.40 -23.62 -22.65
C GLU A 348 -19.96 -24.29 -23.96
N ALA A 349 -19.66 -25.59 -23.93
CA ALA A 349 -19.35 -26.39 -25.13
C ALA A 349 -20.53 -26.45 -26.10
N ALA A 350 -21.78 -26.52 -25.60
CA ALA A 350 -22.97 -26.46 -26.44
C ALA A 350 -23.18 -25.08 -27.08
N ARG A 351 -22.80 -23.99 -26.39
CA ARG A 351 -22.95 -22.61 -26.86
C ARG A 351 -21.89 -22.20 -27.89
N TYR A 352 -20.64 -22.62 -27.70
CA TYR A 352 -19.50 -22.14 -28.48
C TYR A 352 -18.82 -23.22 -29.34
N GLY A 353 -19.32 -24.45 -29.29
CA GLY A 353 -18.63 -25.62 -29.83
C GLY A 353 -17.51 -26.07 -28.90
N THR A 354 -17.13 -27.35 -28.97
CA THR A 354 -15.89 -27.80 -28.33
C THR A 354 -14.71 -27.10 -29.01
N PRO A 355 -13.79 -26.48 -28.24
CA PRO A 355 -12.62 -25.83 -28.84
C PRO A 355 -11.87 -26.86 -29.68
N ASP A 356 -11.67 -26.54 -30.96
CA ASP A 356 -10.94 -27.41 -31.88
C ASP A 356 -9.59 -27.76 -31.26
N ARG A 357 -9.37 -29.05 -31.06
CA ARG A 357 -8.11 -29.58 -30.51
C ARG A 357 -7.00 -29.10 -31.43
N ALA A 358 -6.17 -28.17 -30.93
CA ALA A 358 -5.12 -27.54 -31.71
C ALA A 358 -4.38 -28.60 -32.55
N PRO A 359 -4.23 -28.40 -33.88
CA PRO A 359 -3.70 -29.41 -34.75
C PRO A 359 -2.31 -29.83 -34.27
N ALA A 360 -2.08 -31.14 -34.22
CA ALA A 360 -0.78 -31.71 -33.86
C ALA A 360 0.30 -31.08 -34.76
N ARG A 361 1.22 -30.33 -34.15
CA ARG A 361 2.28 -29.62 -34.86
C ARG A 361 3.07 -30.62 -35.71
N ARG A 362 2.99 -30.48 -37.03
CA ARG A 362 3.70 -31.30 -38.01
C ARG A 362 5.09 -30.68 -38.21
N VAL A 363 6.14 -31.40 -37.82
CA VAL A 363 7.53 -30.99 -38.06
C VAL A 363 7.81 -31.07 -39.56
N VAL A 364 8.26 -29.97 -40.15
CA VAL A 364 8.76 -29.91 -41.54
C VAL A 364 10.24 -29.56 -41.48
N GLU A 365 11.10 -30.46 -41.96
CA GLU A 365 12.54 -30.24 -42.08
C GLU A 365 12.86 -29.22 -43.19
N GLY A 366 13.28 -28.03 -42.78
CA GLY A 366 13.87 -26.99 -43.61
C GLY A 366 14.51 -25.95 -42.70
N VAL A 367 15.84 -25.81 -42.78
CA VAL A 367 16.66 -25.02 -41.84
C VAL A 367 16.49 -23.51 -42.11
N ILE A 368 15.54 -22.89 -41.42
CA ILE A 368 15.61 -21.49 -41.02
C ILE A 368 15.81 -21.53 -39.50
N VAL A 369 17.02 -21.23 -39.05
CA VAL A 369 17.27 -21.04 -37.62
C VAL A 369 16.92 -19.59 -37.30
N GLU A 370 15.64 -19.28 -37.22
CA GLU A 370 15.13 -18.10 -36.54
C GLU A 370 15.33 -18.33 -35.03
N HIS A 371 16.53 -18.03 -34.54
CA HIS A 371 16.66 -17.77 -33.12
C HIS A 371 16.05 -16.39 -32.88
N ALA A 372 14.93 -16.34 -32.15
CA ALA A 372 14.50 -15.15 -31.42
C ALA A 372 15.65 -14.75 -30.48
N GLY A 373 16.62 -14.01 -31.01
CA GLY A 373 17.91 -13.81 -30.39
C GLY A 373 17.74 -13.00 -29.12
N SER A 374 18.10 -13.56 -27.98
CA SER A 374 18.27 -12.77 -26.75
C SER A 374 19.70 -12.23 -26.68
N SER A 375 19.88 -10.97 -26.31
CA SER A 375 21.20 -10.38 -26.03
C SER A 375 21.28 -9.82 -24.62
N GLU A 376 22.48 -9.81 -24.06
CA GLU A 376 22.75 -9.23 -22.75
C GLU A 376 23.19 -7.77 -22.89
N GLY A 377 22.55 -6.87 -22.18
CA GLY A 377 22.99 -5.49 -21.98
C GLY A 377 22.73 -4.55 -23.16
N SER A 378 22.00 -5.00 -24.18
CA SER A 378 21.55 -4.19 -25.32
C SER A 378 20.43 -4.91 -26.04
N ALA A 379 19.68 -4.21 -26.90
CA ALA A 379 18.81 -4.86 -27.86
C ALA A 379 19.65 -5.73 -28.83
N PRO A 380 19.10 -6.84 -29.37
CA PRO A 380 19.85 -7.76 -30.24
C PRO A 380 20.43 -7.06 -31.49
N SER A 381 19.67 -6.14 -32.08
CA SER A 381 20.09 -5.31 -33.21
C SER A 381 21.32 -4.42 -32.92
N ASN A 382 21.59 -4.14 -31.65
CA ASN A 382 22.69 -3.28 -31.20
C ASN A 382 23.86 -4.06 -30.57
N ALA A 383 23.76 -5.39 -30.44
CA ALA A 383 24.70 -6.20 -29.67
C ALA A 383 26.14 -6.16 -30.24
N THR A 384 26.29 -5.94 -31.55
CA THR A 384 27.58 -5.86 -32.24
C THR A 384 28.08 -4.42 -32.43
N HIS A 385 27.34 -3.41 -31.94
CA HIS A 385 27.75 -2.01 -32.11
C HIS A 385 29.02 -1.72 -31.28
N PRO A 386 30.08 -1.12 -31.86
CA PRO A 386 31.36 -0.96 -31.18
C PRO A 386 31.28 -0.15 -29.89
N ASP A 387 30.45 0.91 -29.86
CA ASP A 387 30.25 1.72 -28.65
C ASP A 387 29.48 0.96 -27.56
N VAL A 388 28.58 0.05 -27.93
CA VAL A 388 27.85 -0.81 -26.98
C VAL A 388 28.80 -1.81 -26.34
N ILE A 389 29.64 -2.47 -27.15
CA ILE A 389 30.67 -3.41 -26.67
C ILE A 389 31.61 -2.70 -25.68
N ALA A 390 32.12 -1.52 -26.06
CA ALA A 390 33.02 -0.75 -25.19
C ALA A 390 32.36 -0.30 -23.88
N ALA A 391 31.08 0.12 -23.92
CA ALA A 391 30.35 0.50 -22.71
C ALA A 391 30.09 -0.71 -21.80
N ARG A 392 29.74 -1.87 -22.37
CA ARG A 392 29.54 -3.12 -21.62
C ARG A 392 30.80 -3.58 -20.92
N GLU A 393 31.96 -3.47 -21.57
CA GLU A 393 33.26 -3.78 -20.96
C GLU A 393 33.53 -2.90 -19.72
N VAL A 394 33.20 -1.61 -19.80
CA VAL A 394 33.34 -0.67 -18.68
C VAL A 394 32.37 -0.96 -17.54
N LEU A 395 31.16 -1.43 -17.86
CA LEU A 395 30.11 -1.80 -16.91
C LEU A 395 30.21 -3.26 -16.42
N ALA A 396 31.28 -3.98 -16.78
CA ALA A 396 31.48 -5.36 -16.36
C ALA A 396 31.44 -5.52 -14.83
N GLY A 397 30.77 -6.56 -14.36
CA GLY A 397 30.53 -6.84 -12.94
C GLY A 397 29.25 -6.21 -12.36
N LEU A 398 28.53 -5.39 -13.13
CA LEU A 398 27.16 -4.98 -12.80
C LEU A 398 26.15 -5.95 -13.41
N ALA A 399 24.96 -6.06 -12.82
CA ALA A 399 23.87 -6.88 -13.33
C ALA A 399 23.45 -6.40 -14.73
N VAL A 400 23.41 -7.33 -15.69
CA VAL A 400 23.12 -7.06 -17.10
C VAL A 400 21.71 -7.52 -17.44
N ALA A 401 20.93 -6.66 -18.10
CA ALA A 401 19.57 -7.03 -18.51
C ALA A 401 19.63 -7.94 -19.76
N ARG A 402 18.89 -9.05 -19.76
CA ARG A 402 18.75 -9.92 -20.94
C ARG A 402 17.49 -9.53 -21.71
N LEU A 403 17.65 -9.15 -22.97
CA LEU A 403 16.62 -8.55 -23.81
C LEU A 403 16.36 -9.41 -25.04
N THR A 404 15.11 -9.48 -25.47
CA THR A 404 14.72 -10.10 -26.74
C THR A 404 14.60 -9.03 -27.83
N GLU A 405 14.41 -9.45 -29.09
CA GLU A 405 14.21 -8.51 -30.21
C GLU A 405 12.91 -7.69 -30.07
N HIS A 406 11.92 -8.21 -29.34
CA HIS A 406 10.61 -7.59 -29.16
C HIS A 406 10.44 -6.89 -27.80
N HIS A 407 11.53 -6.73 -27.03
CA HIS A 407 11.45 -6.14 -25.70
C HIS A 407 11.09 -4.65 -25.78
N ASP A 408 9.86 -4.31 -25.39
CA ASP A 408 9.40 -2.92 -25.25
C ASP A 408 9.64 -2.43 -23.82
N VAL A 409 10.71 -1.66 -23.63
CA VAL A 409 11.09 -1.13 -22.31
C VAL A 409 10.09 -0.12 -21.72
N SER A 410 9.12 0.34 -22.52
CA SER A 410 8.02 1.20 -22.05
C SER A 410 6.78 0.42 -21.62
N LYS A 411 6.62 -0.80 -22.13
CA LYS A 411 5.48 -1.69 -21.90
C LYS A 411 5.94 -3.15 -21.83
N PRO A 412 6.70 -3.54 -20.79
CA PRO A 412 7.19 -4.90 -20.67
C PRO A 412 6.03 -5.89 -20.54
N THR A 413 6.15 -7.01 -21.24
CA THR A 413 5.21 -8.13 -21.15
C THR A 413 5.35 -8.84 -19.79
N ALA A 414 4.38 -9.70 -19.45
CA ALA A 414 4.43 -10.48 -18.21
C ALA A 414 5.69 -11.35 -18.09
N GLU A 415 6.20 -11.88 -19.22
CA GLU A 415 7.41 -12.69 -19.26
C GLU A 415 8.69 -11.85 -19.03
N GLU A 416 8.63 -10.55 -19.31
CA GLU A 416 9.75 -9.60 -19.19
C GLU A 416 9.85 -8.96 -17.80
N GLN A 417 8.89 -9.19 -16.91
CA GLN A 417 8.90 -8.68 -15.53
C GLN A 417 10.06 -9.22 -14.68
N ALA A 418 10.71 -10.31 -15.11
CA ALA A 418 11.92 -10.82 -14.47
C ALA A 418 13.20 -10.07 -14.90
N VAL A 419 13.15 -9.28 -15.98
CA VAL A 419 14.33 -8.60 -16.53
C VAL A 419 14.76 -7.46 -15.61
N ARG A 420 16.01 -7.52 -15.14
CA ARG A 420 16.64 -6.51 -14.29
C ARG A 420 18.10 -6.29 -14.70
N GLY A 421 18.60 -5.06 -14.53
CA GLY A 421 19.98 -4.70 -14.80
C GLY A 421 20.13 -3.62 -15.86
N TYR A 422 21.36 -3.33 -16.28
CA TYR A 422 21.60 -2.24 -17.23
C TYR A 422 21.36 -2.66 -18.69
N MET A 423 20.94 -1.69 -19.51
CA MET A 423 20.83 -1.79 -20.97
C MET A 423 21.56 -0.60 -21.62
N VAL A 424 22.35 -0.86 -22.65
CA VAL A 424 23.09 0.14 -23.43
C VAL A 424 22.46 0.28 -24.82
N GLU A 425 22.18 1.52 -25.22
CA GLU A 425 21.69 1.87 -26.55
C GLU A 425 22.68 2.84 -27.22
N PRO A 426 23.15 2.57 -28.45
CA PRO A 426 24.05 3.47 -29.14
C PRO A 426 23.32 4.75 -29.59
N ARG A 427 24.00 5.90 -29.50
CA ARG A 427 23.50 7.21 -29.95
C ARG A 427 24.34 7.79 -31.10
N GLY A 428 25.31 7.02 -31.61
CA GLY A 428 26.26 7.45 -32.63
C GLY A 428 27.36 8.37 -32.09
N GLY A 429 28.40 8.64 -32.89
CA GLY A 429 29.46 9.58 -32.50
C GLY A 429 30.17 9.23 -31.19
N ARG A 430 30.38 7.94 -30.90
CA ARG A 430 30.97 7.44 -29.64
C ARG A 430 30.13 7.72 -28.38
N ARG A 431 28.84 8.03 -28.56
CA ARG A 431 27.86 8.24 -27.49
C ARG A 431 26.97 7.02 -27.29
N VAL A 432 26.63 6.75 -26.04
CA VAL A 432 25.66 5.75 -25.62
C VAL A 432 24.67 6.35 -24.62
N ALA A 433 23.47 5.79 -24.57
CA ALA A 433 22.53 5.96 -23.48
C ALA A 433 22.50 4.65 -22.67
N VAL A 434 22.75 4.74 -21.37
CA VAL A 434 22.73 3.59 -20.46
C VAL A 434 21.53 3.70 -19.53
N TYR A 435 20.63 2.74 -19.64
CA TYR A 435 19.42 2.61 -18.84
C TYR A 435 19.63 1.59 -17.73
N TRP A 436 18.87 1.72 -16.65
CA TRP A 436 18.63 0.63 -15.72
C TRP A 436 17.20 0.13 -15.91
N LEU A 437 17.04 -1.18 -15.99
CA LEU A 437 15.74 -1.84 -16.12
C LEU A 437 15.37 -2.52 -14.81
N GLU A 438 14.12 -2.34 -14.39
CA GLU A 438 13.49 -3.04 -13.28
C GLU A 438 12.12 -3.52 -13.74
N GLY A 439 11.86 -4.83 -13.65
CA GLY A 439 10.61 -5.38 -14.18
C GLY A 439 10.49 -5.27 -15.70
N GLY A 440 11.63 -5.23 -16.41
CA GLY A 440 11.68 -5.00 -17.85
C GLY A 440 11.44 -3.55 -18.29
N ALA A 441 11.07 -2.64 -17.38
CA ALA A 441 10.82 -1.23 -17.68
C ALA A 441 12.03 -0.35 -17.34
N THR A 442 12.21 0.75 -18.09
CA THR A 442 13.18 1.79 -17.69
C THR A 442 12.73 2.49 -16.40
N ILE A 443 13.66 2.67 -15.46
CA ILE A 443 13.42 3.45 -14.24
C ILE A 443 13.89 4.90 -14.40
N ARG A 444 13.22 5.81 -13.70
CA ARG A 444 13.67 7.20 -13.59
C ARG A 444 14.56 7.37 -12.37
N ARG A 445 15.46 8.36 -12.41
CA ARG A 445 16.31 8.68 -11.25
C ARG A 445 15.52 9.10 -10.00
N ASP A 446 14.38 9.77 -10.17
CA ASP A 446 13.50 10.18 -9.07
C ASP A 446 12.58 9.05 -8.56
N THR A 447 12.68 7.83 -9.12
CA THR A 447 11.96 6.68 -8.59
C THR A 447 12.58 6.26 -7.25
N LEU A 448 11.76 6.27 -6.20
CA LEU A 448 12.17 5.94 -4.83
C LEU A 448 12.93 4.60 -4.80
N LEU A 449 14.06 4.55 -4.08
CA LEU A 449 14.97 3.39 -3.94
C LEU A 449 15.81 3.03 -5.18
N HIS A 450 15.49 3.54 -6.37
CA HIS A 450 16.13 3.09 -7.61
C HIS A 450 17.05 4.13 -8.27
N GLY A 451 16.99 5.40 -7.87
CA GLY A 451 17.88 6.46 -8.39
C GLY A 451 19.37 6.18 -8.23
N ALA A 452 19.75 5.50 -7.14
CA ALA A 452 21.14 5.12 -6.87
C ALA A 452 21.74 4.18 -7.94
N ALA A 453 20.91 3.43 -8.68
CA ALA A 453 21.39 2.57 -9.76
C ALA A 453 21.94 3.40 -10.93
N LEU A 454 21.27 4.49 -11.32
CA LEU A 454 21.76 5.39 -12.37
C LEU A 454 23.01 6.15 -11.92
N ASP A 455 23.08 6.57 -10.64
CA ASP A 455 24.29 7.18 -10.08
C ASP A 455 25.47 6.19 -10.07
N CYS A 456 25.23 4.90 -9.77
CA CYS A 456 26.24 3.85 -9.83
C CYS A 456 26.76 3.63 -11.26
N LEU A 457 25.86 3.61 -12.26
CA LEU A 457 26.25 3.51 -13.66
C LEU A 457 27.11 4.70 -14.10
N ALA A 458 26.67 5.93 -13.77
CA ALA A 458 27.42 7.14 -14.08
C ALA A 458 28.81 7.14 -13.40
N HIS A 459 28.87 6.76 -12.12
CA HIS A 459 30.13 6.64 -11.39
C HIS A 459 31.07 5.59 -12.01
N ARG A 460 30.54 4.41 -12.40
CA ARG A 460 31.33 3.35 -13.04
C ARG A 460 31.90 3.81 -14.39
N LEU A 461 31.10 4.48 -15.22
CA LEU A 461 31.55 5.06 -16.50
C LEU A 461 32.65 6.10 -16.27
N ASN A 462 32.42 7.08 -15.39
CA ASN A 462 33.39 8.13 -15.08
C ASN A 462 34.72 7.59 -14.53
N SER A 463 34.65 6.63 -13.59
CA SER A 463 35.85 6.01 -12.99
C SER A 463 36.69 5.22 -13.99
N ARG A 464 36.14 4.87 -15.15
CA ARG A 464 36.84 4.19 -16.26
C ARG A 464 37.13 5.12 -17.43
N GLY A 465 37.12 6.44 -17.20
CA GLY A 465 37.56 7.45 -18.17
C GLY A 465 36.52 7.81 -19.23
N TRP A 466 35.26 7.39 -19.09
CA TRP A 466 34.18 7.92 -19.92
C TRP A 466 33.71 9.27 -19.36
N ASN A 467 33.17 10.12 -20.23
CA ASN A 467 32.48 11.32 -19.79
C ASN A 467 30.99 11.03 -19.70
N THR A 468 30.31 11.52 -18.65
CA THR A 468 28.85 11.43 -18.51
C THR A 468 28.21 12.81 -18.44
N GLU A 469 27.01 12.96 -19.02
CA GLU A 469 26.20 14.15 -18.79
C GLU A 469 25.71 14.21 -17.33
N PRO A 470 25.59 15.41 -16.73
CA PRO A 470 24.99 15.56 -15.42
C PRO A 470 23.56 15.01 -15.38
N LEU A 471 23.29 14.09 -14.46
CA LEU A 471 21.96 13.52 -14.28
C LEU A 471 21.01 14.55 -13.67
N ARG A 472 19.81 14.66 -14.25
CA ARG A 472 18.68 15.42 -13.67
C ARG A 472 17.79 14.48 -12.87
N ALA A 473 16.94 15.01 -11.99
CA ALA A 473 15.99 14.20 -11.23
C ALA A 473 15.07 13.35 -12.14
N SER A 474 14.68 13.89 -13.29
CA SER A 474 13.83 13.21 -14.28
C SER A 474 14.59 12.35 -15.30
N SER A 475 15.90 12.15 -15.15
CA SER A 475 16.68 11.36 -16.10
C SER A 475 16.24 9.89 -16.10
N LEU A 476 15.99 9.35 -17.30
CA LEU A 476 15.71 7.92 -17.54
C LEU A 476 16.98 7.09 -17.81
N CYS A 477 18.07 7.77 -18.16
CA CYS A 477 19.34 7.14 -18.53
C CYS A 477 20.53 8.03 -18.20
N VAL A 478 21.71 7.42 -18.24
CA VAL A 478 23.01 8.10 -18.25
C VAL A 478 23.45 8.24 -19.71
N PHE A 479 23.57 9.47 -20.21
CA PHE A 479 24.27 9.71 -21.47
C PHE A 479 25.77 9.74 -21.21
N ALA A 480 26.52 8.94 -21.98
CA ALA A 480 27.97 8.84 -21.82
C ALA A 480 28.68 8.79 -23.17
N TRP A 481 29.93 9.23 -23.21
CA TRP A 481 30.79 9.13 -24.39
C TRP A 481 32.24 8.85 -24.04
N ARG A 482 32.90 8.17 -24.97
CA ARG A 482 34.34 7.94 -24.91
C ARG A 482 35.07 9.24 -25.25
N PRO A 483 36.13 9.62 -24.51
CA PRO A 483 37.05 10.64 -24.99
C PRO A 483 37.65 10.26 -26.36
N ALA A 484 38.04 11.28 -27.11
CA ALA A 484 38.51 11.16 -28.50
C ALA A 484 39.78 10.31 -28.64
#